data_AF-A0A2P7TFZ1-F1
#
_entry.id   AF-A0A2P7TFZ1-F1
#
_cell.length_a   1.000
_cell.length_b   1.000
_cell.length_c   1.000
_cell.angle_alpha   90.00
_cell.angle_beta   90.00
_cell.angle_gamma   90.00
#
_symmetry.space_group_name_H-M   'P 1'
#
loop_
_entity.id
_entity.type
_entity.pdbx_description
1 polymer ?
#
loop_
_entity_poly.entity_id
_entity_poly.type
_entity_poly.pdbx_seq_one_letter_code
_entity_poly.pdbx_strand_id
1 'polypeptide(L)'
;MSTRFLLFIALVLWYIFSMYWYVCHIKDHACNCFGQKAGIPHLVIKDGDKEVVNIHDNFKFTHSGAMPTISAPVQAALGTLGSYLQQNPQRSLSITGSYATDETNNTPFNNLGLARANAIKQQLMAQGIPENRMQTESKEVSKLPLFADKTFFGGLDFAMNPFTGNALPPRFLVLDGSKTVVDVSGNFTFAPSGTTPGIPPDVQQALGTLADYLKTNTGKTLTITGSYGNTEKNSTMFDNLGLARADALKQKLVTMGIAADRIQVASQQNNALPQTADKQLTGALNFAIANTAEANLPTFTIKDGSETVVNIKDNLKFALSSDKPVMSADVQNGLATLAQYLKAHPDRRLKITGNYLPDEKNKTKFANLGLARADALKQQLVALGIAATQIDTDAQLNPNLAVSNGMITGGIDWLLQVSEAKKRDLTAQSRTLYFDSGKSSLAMTDELRQYFRDVKTYLEQDPKATVNLTGHTDDVGSNAANQRLGLRRAGEVKTQLTRIGIANKKIATASKGETEPVQSNATAEGKQANRRVEMLVK
;
A
#
# COMPACT_ATOMS: atom_id res chain seq x y z
N MET A 1 -74.17 -49.58 31.95
CA MET A 1 -72.75 -49.21 32.13
C MET A 1 -72.34 -49.63 33.54
N SER A 2 -71.39 -50.56 33.71
CA SER A 2 -70.97 -51.05 35.04
C SER A 2 -70.35 -49.90 35.85
N THR A 3 -70.58 -49.86 37.16
CA THR A 3 -69.99 -48.89 38.10
C THR A 3 -68.47 -48.80 37.96
N ARG A 4 -67.81 -49.92 37.59
CA ARG A 4 -66.37 -49.97 37.33
C ARG A 4 -65.95 -49.18 36.07
N PHE A 5 -66.81 -49.12 35.06
CA PHE A 5 -66.57 -48.34 33.84
C PHE A 5 -66.68 -46.84 34.10
N LEU A 6 -67.66 -46.43 34.92
CA LEU A 6 -67.81 -45.04 35.34
C LEU A 6 -66.63 -44.57 36.21
N LEU A 7 -66.13 -45.43 37.11
CA LEU A 7 -64.93 -45.13 37.90
C LEU A 7 -63.67 -45.02 37.03
N PHE A 8 -63.55 -45.84 36.00
CA PHE A 8 -62.43 -45.75 35.06
C PHE A 8 -62.46 -44.44 34.26
N ILE A 9 -63.64 -44.02 33.77
CA ILE A 9 -63.82 -42.73 33.09
C ILE A 9 -63.48 -41.57 34.04
N ALA A 10 -63.95 -41.61 35.29
CA ALA A 10 -63.65 -40.58 36.28
C ALA A 10 -62.14 -40.48 36.56
N LEU A 11 -61.43 -41.61 36.63
CA LEU A 11 -59.98 -41.64 36.81
C LEU A 11 -59.23 -41.03 35.61
N VAL A 12 -59.67 -41.35 34.38
CA VAL A 12 -59.08 -40.77 33.14
C VAL A 12 -59.32 -39.26 33.07
N LEU A 13 -60.53 -38.81 33.38
CA LEU A 13 -60.84 -37.37 33.41
C LEU A 13 -60.05 -36.64 34.48
N TRP A 14 -59.89 -37.24 35.66
CA TRP A 14 -59.07 -36.67 36.74
C TRP A 14 -57.59 -36.61 36.36
N TYR A 15 -57.06 -37.64 35.68
CA TYR A 15 -55.70 -37.64 35.18
C TYR A 15 -55.47 -36.53 34.13
N ILE A 16 -56.37 -36.37 33.16
CA ILE A 16 -56.29 -35.31 32.15
C ILE A 16 -56.37 -33.93 32.80
N PHE A 17 -57.27 -33.74 33.76
CA PHE A 17 -57.43 -32.47 34.46
C PHE A 17 -56.21 -32.13 35.34
N SER A 18 -55.67 -33.12 36.06
CA SER A 18 -54.47 -32.94 36.88
C SER A 18 -53.24 -32.60 36.03
N MET A 19 -53.09 -33.27 34.87
CA MET A 19 -52.02 -32.98 33.93
C MET A 19 -52.17 -31.59 33.31
N TYR A 20 -53.39 -31.17 32.96
CA TYR A 20 -53.68 -29.81 32.52
C TYR A 20 -53.33 -28.79 33.61
N TRP A 21 -53.81 -28.98 34.84
CA TRP A 21 -53.56 -28.06 35.95
C TRP A 21 -52.07 -27.93 36.28
N TYR A 22 -51.35 -29.06 36.36
CA TYR A 22 -49.91 -29.06 36.63
C TYR A 22 -49.11 -28.32 35.55
N VAL A 23 -49.45 -28.51 34.27
CA VAL A 23 -48.76 -27.86 33.15
C VAL A 23 -49.09 -26.37 33.06
N CYS A 24 -50.37 -26.01 33.13
CA CYS A 24 -50.79 -24.63 32.90
C CYS A 24 -50.64 -23.71 34.12
N HIS A 25 -50.80 -24.22 35.35
CA HIS A 25 -50.84 -23.39 36.56
C HIS A 25 -49.60 -23.52 37.47
N ILE A 26 -48.87 -24.63 37.45
CA ILE A 26 -47.65 -24.78 38.29
C ILE A 26 -46.38 -24.44 37.51
N LYS A 27 -46.28 -24.80 36.23
CA LYS A 27 -45.09 -24.55 35.41
C LYS A 27 -45.13 -23.25 34.59
N ASP A 28 -46.20 -22.47 34.68
CA ASP A 28 -46.40 -21.18 33.97
C ASP A 28 -46.09 -21.25 32.45
N HIS A 29 -46.35 -22.41 31.84
CA HIS A 29 -46.32 -22.59 30.38
C HIS A 29 -47.73 -22.38 29.84
N ALA A 30 -47.89 -21.38 28.96
CA ALA A 30 -49.16 -21.02 28.34
C ALA A 30 -49.84 -22.21 27.65
N CYS A 31 -51.01 -22.62 28.16
CA CYS A 31 -51.91 -23.58 27.52
C CYS A 31 -52.72 -22.92 26.40
N ASN A 32 -52.02 -22.57 25.33
CA ASN A 32 -52.59 -22.17 24.04
C ASN A 32 -51.87 -22.96 22.92
N CYS A 33 -52.17 -24.26 22.83
CA CYS A 33 -51.97 -24.97 21.58
C CYS A 33 -53.08 -24.48 20.63
N PHE A 34 -52.69 -23.85 19.51
CA PHE A 34 -53.51 -23.06 18.57
C PHE A 34 -53.60 -21.53 18.81
N GLY A 35 -52.58 -20.93 19.42
CA GLY A 35 -52.13 -19.63 18.95
C GLY A 35 -51.30 -19.83 17.67
N GLN A 36 -51.70 -19.22 16.54
CA GLN A 36 -50.86 -19.17 15.33
C GLN A 36 -49.47 -18.64 15.71
N LYS A 37 -48.49 -19.54 15.88
CA LYS A 37 -47.08 -19.17 15.69
C LYS A 37 -47.02 -18.58 14.29
N ALA A 38 -46.59 -17.33 14.16
CA ALA A 38 -46.28 -16.74 12.86
C ALA A 38 -45.39 -17.76 12.10
N GLY A 39 -45.96 -18.38 11.07
CA GLY A 39 -45.27 -19.39 10.29
C GLY A 39 -44.00 -18.78 9.70
N ILE A 40 -42.93 -19.56 9.58
CA ILE A 40 -41.74 -19.11 8.88
C ILE A 40 -42.17 -18.76 7.45
N PRO A 41 -41.94 -17.52 6.96
CA PRO A 41 -42.34 -17.13 5.62
C PRO A 41 -41.63 -18.02 4.60
N HIS A 42 -42.36 -18.55 3.61
CA HIS A 42 -41.75 -19.41 2.59
C HIS A 42 -40.78 -18.58 1.73
N LEU A 43 -39.61 -19.13 1.44
CA LEU A 43 -38.74 -18.57 0.42
C LEU A 43 -39.21 -19.07 -0.95
N VAL A 44 -39.81 -18.15 -1.71
CA VAL A 44 -40.25 -18.40 -3.08
C VAL A 44 -39.52 -17.45 -4.02
N ILE A 45 -38.84 -18.01 -5.02
CA ILE A 45 -38.16 -17.25 -6.08
C ILE A 45 -38.73 -17.72 -7.41
N LYS A 46 -39.24 -16.78 -8.21
CA LYS A 46 -39.89 -17.08 -9.49
C LYS A 46 -39.14 -16.45 -10.66
N ASP A 47 -39.20 -17.12 -11.81
CA ASP A 47 -38.94 -16.53 -13.13
C ASP A 47 -40.23 -16.63 -13.96
N GLY A 48 -40.98 -15.52 -14.05
CA GLY A 48 -42.35 -15.54 -14.54
C GLY A 48 -43.24 -16.45 -13.68
N ASP A 49 -43.91 -17.42 -14.32
CA ASP A 49 -44.76 -18.40 -13.63
C ASP A 49 -43.98 -19.58 -13.04
N LYS A 50 -42.69 -19.72 -13.36
CA LYS A 50 -41.87 -20.85 -12.90
C LYS A 50 -41.31 -20.56 -11.51
N GLU A 51 -41.61 -21.44 -10.56
CA GLU A 51 -40.99 -21.43 -9.24
C GLU A 51 -39.60 -22.09 -9.31
N VAL A 52 -38.56 -21.26 -9.19
CA VAL A 52 -37.15 -21.68 -9.19
C VAL A 52 -36.74 -22.22 -7.81
N VAL A 53 -37.22 -21.56 -6.76
CA VAL A 53 -37.10 -21.98 -5.37
C VAL A 53 -38.49 -21.87 -4.76
N ASN A 54 -38.91 -22.91 -4.04
CA ASN A 54 -40.08 -22.86 -3.18
C ASN A 54 -39.81 -23.80 -1.99
N ILE A 55 -39.46 -23.22 -0.85
CA ILE A 55 -39.17 -23.97 0.38
C ILE A 55 -39.92 -23.37 1.57
N HIS A 56 -40.32 -24.22 2.51
CA HIS A 56 -40.96 -23.85 3.77
C HIS A 56 -39.95 -23.39 4.84
N ASP A 57 -38.96 -22.60 4.44
CA ASP A 57 -37.93 -22.01 5.31
C ASP A 57 -37.45 -20.67 4.72
N ASN A 58 -36.69 -19.89 5.48
CA ASN A 58 -36.16 -18.60 5.02
C ASN A 58 -34.85 -18.20 5.71
N PHE A 59 -34.21 -17.16 5.19
CA PHE A 59 -33.05 -16.54 5.82
C PHE A 59 -33.42 -16.02 7.21
N LYS A 60 -32.61 -16.36 8.22
CA LYS A 60 -32.80 -15.86 9.59
C LYS A 60 -31.76 -14.78 9.89
N PHE A 61 -32.19 -13.61 10.34
CA PHE A 61 -31.32 -12.51 10.73
C PHE A 61 -31.55 -12.11 12.19
N THR A 62 -30.51 -11.62 12.86
CA THR A 62 -30.67 -10.86 14.10
C THR A 62 -31.11 -9.42 13.79
N HIS A 63 -31.87 -8.80 14.69
CA HIS A 63 -32.15 -7.37 14.62
C HIS A 63 -30.84 -6.59 14.54
N SER A 64 -30.73 -5.64 13.61
CA SER A 64 -29.49 -4.90 13.34
C SER A 64 -28.30 -5.75 12.80
N GLY A 65 -28.53 -7.02 12.42
CA GLY A 65 -27.54 -7.90 11.83
C GLY A 65 -27.63 -7.97 10.30
N ALA A 66 -26.48 -8.02 9.62
CA ALA A 66 -26.41 -8.11 8.16
C ALA A 66 -26.10 -9.51 7.61
N MET A 67 -25.54 -10.40 8.42
CA MET A 67 -25.22 -11.77 8.01
C MET A 67 -26.37 -12.70 8.39
N PRO A 68 -26.93 -13.47 7.45
CA PRO A 68 -27.96 -14.44 7.77
C PRO A 68 -27.36 -15.68 8.44
N THR A 69 -28.08 -16.22 9.40
CA THR A 69 -27.96 -17.63 9.78
C THR A 69 -28.70 -18.46 8.74
N ILE A 70 -27.97 -19.33 8.04
CA ILE A 70 -28.49 -20.14 6.94
C ILE A 70 -28.68 -21.59 7.40
N SER A 71 -29.91 -22.09 7.27
CA SER A 71 -30.24 -23.49 7.51
C SER A 71 -29.86 -24.36 6.30
N ALA A 72 -29.77 -25.68 6.49
CA ALA A 72 -29.47 -26.59 5.38
C ALA A 72 -30.49 -26.49 4.21
N PRO A 73 -31.82 -26.35 4.43
CA PRO A 73 -32.77 -26.10 3.34
C PRO A 73 -32.51 -24.81 2.57
N VAL A 74 -32.19 -23.71 3.27
CA VAL A 74 -31.90 -22.42 2.63
C VAL A 74 -30.58 -22.46 1.86
N GLN A 75 -29.57 -23.15 2.38
CA GLN A 75 -28.31 -23.38 1.66
C GLN A 75 -28.53 -24.18 0.37
N ALA A 76 -29.36 -25.22 0.41
CA ALA A 76 -29.73 -26.00 -0.77
C ALA A 76 -30.51 -25.13 -1.78
N ALA A 77 -31.43 -24.28 -1.32
CA ALA A 77 -32.15 -23.34 -2.17
C ALA A 77 -31.22 -22.34 -2.88
N LEU A 78 -30.20 -21.81 -2.19
CA LEU A 78 -29.17 -20.97 -2.83
C LEU A 78 -28.41 -21.74 -3.91
N GLY A 79 -28.09 -23.01 -3.68
CA GLY A 79 -27.47 -23.89 -4.67
C GLY A 79 -28.35 -24.11 -5.92
N THR A 80 -29.66 -24.31 -5.72
CA THR A 80 -30.65 -24.40 -6.80
C THR A 80 -30.72 -23.11 -7.60
N LEU A 81 -30.76 -21.96 -6.90
CA LEU A 81 -30.79 -20.64 -7.52
C LEU A 81 -29.52 -20.37 -8.35
N GLY A 82 -28.34 -20.69 -7.81
CA GLY A 82 -27.07 -20.57 -8.53
C GLY A 82 -27.04 -21.45 -9.79
N SER A 83 -27.36 -22.73 -9.65
CA SER A 83 -27.43 -23.66 -10.80
C SER A 83 -28.40 -23.16 -11.88
N TYR A 84 -29.56 -22.62 -11.47
CA TYR A 84 -30.54 -22.06 -12.40
C TYR A 84 -29.98 -20.86 -13.18
N LEU A 85 -29.28 -19.93 -12.51
CA LEU A 85 -28.68 -18.77 -13.16
C LEU A 85 -27.53 -19.12 -14.13
N GLN A 86 -26.79 -20.20 -13.85
CA GLN A 86 -25.77 -20.74 -14.76
C GLN A 86 -26.39 -21.31 -16.04
N GLN A 87 -27.48 -22.07 -15.89
CA GLN A 87 -28.20 -22.69 -17.01
C GLN A 87 -29.01 -21.69 -17.84
N ASN A 88 -29.30 -20.50 -17.30
CA ASN A 88 -30.09 -19.46 -17.94
C ASN A 88 -29.27 -18.19 -18.11
N PRO A 89 -28.29 -18.16 -19.05
CA PRO A 89 -27.38 -17.02 -19.24
C PRO A 89 -28.10 -15.71 -19.58
N GLN A 90 -29.31 -15.80 -20.14
CA GLN A 90 -30.19 -14.68 -20.47
C GLN A 90 -30.98 -14.11 -19.28
N ARG A 91 -30.71 -14.51 -18.03
CA ARG A 91 -31.39 -14.01 -16.82
C ARG A 91 -30.45 -13.29 -15.87
N SER A 92 -30.88 -12.25 -15.17
CA SER A 92 -30.14 -11.63 -14.06
C SER A 92 -31.00 -11.62 -12.81
N LEU A 93 -30.37 -11.42 -11.65
CA LEU A 93 -31.02 -11.48 -10.34
C LEU A 93 -30.90 -10.14 -9.63
N SER A 94 -32.02 -9.51 -9.28
CA SER A 94 -32.05 -8.44 -8.27
C SER A 94 -32.31 -9.05 -6.90
N ILE A 95 -31.51 -8.65 -5.91
CA ILE A 95 -31.61 -9.06 -4.50
C ILE A 95 -31.91 -7.80 -3.69
N THR A 96 -33.13 -7.70 -3.14
CA THR A 96 -33.55 -6.53 -2.36
C THR A 96 -33.59 -6.88 -0.89
N GLY A 97 -32.75 -6.25 -0.07
CA GLY A 97 -32.80 -6.44 1.37
C GLY A 97 -33.68 -5.42 2.06
N SER A 98 -34.55 -5.90 2.96
CA SER A 98 -35.39 -5.03 3.78
C SER A 98 -34.65 -4.55 5.03
N TYR A 99 -34.88 -3.30 5.42
CA TYR A 99 -34.38 -2.74 6.68
C TYR A 99 -35.41 -1.81 7.31
N ALA A 100 -35.36 -1.67 8.63
CA ALA A 100 -36.22 -0.74 9.35
C ALA A 100 -35.41 0.41 9.95
N THR A 101 -36.08 1.54 10.20
CA THR A 101 -35.46 2.76 10.72
C THR A 101 -35.00 2.66 12.18
N ASP A 102 -35.54 1.69 12.92
CA ASP A 102 -35.15 1.39 14.31
C ASP A 102 -33.93 0.46 14.42
N GLU A 103 -33.36 0.06 13.30
CA GLU A 103 -32.14 -0.75 13.28
C GLU A 103 -30.86 0.10 13.37
N THR A 104 -29.84 -0.41 14.07
CA THR A 104 -28.51 0.19 14.12
C THR A 104 -27.61 -0.41 13.04
N ASN A 105 -27.18 0.38 12.08
CA ASN A 105 -26.31 -0.09 11.02
C ASN A 105 -24.82 -0.01 11.41
N ASN A 106 -24.23 -1.16 11.72
CA ASN A 106 -22.79 -1.29 12.03
C ASN A 106 -21.96 -1.80 10.84
N THR A 107 -22.50 -1.74 9.64
CA THR A 107 -21.85 -2.25 8.42
C THR A 107 -21.35 -1.10 7.55
N PRO A 108 -20.42 -1.37 6.61
CA PRO A 108 -19.94 -0.34 5.68
C PRO A 108 -20.97 0.04 4.58
N PHE A 109 -22.17 -0.56 4.56
CA PHE A 109 -23.23 -0.25 3.60
C PHE A 109 -24.11 0.90 4.09
N ASN A 110 -24.78 1.62 3.19
CA ASN A 110 -25.66 2.74 3.56
C ASN A 110 -26.80 2.33 4.51
N ASN A 111 -27.30 1.10 4.37
CA ASN A 111 -28.29 0.51 5.25
C ASN A 111 -28.09 -1.00 5.36
N LEU A 112 -28.71 -1.60 6.38
CA LEU A 112 -28.61 -3.04 6.61
C LEU A 112 -29.28 -3.87 5.52
N GLY A 113 -30.28 -3.33 4.83
CA GLY A 113 -30.93 -4.02 3.71
C GLY A 113 -29.93 -4.31 2.60
N LEU A 114 -29.17 -3.29 2.21
CA LEU A 114 -28.12 -3.43 1.21
C LEU A 114 -27.00 -4.38 1.69
N ALA A 115 -26.64 -4.31 2.97
CA ALA A 115 -25.66 -5.22 3.57
C ALA A 115 -26.10 -6.70 3.49
N ARG A 116 -27.37 -6.97 3.80
CA ARG A 116 -27.99 -8.31 3.72
C ARG A 116 -28.05 -8.82 2.29
N ALA A 117 -28.47 -7.95 1.36
CA ALA A 117 -28.51 -8.29 -0.06
C ALA A 117 -27.12 -8.62 -0.60
N ASN A 118 -26.11 -7.84 -0.23
CA ASN A 118 -24.73 -8.11 -0.64
C ASN A 118 -24.17 -9.38 -0.01
N ALA A 119 -24.52 -9.73 1.24
CA ALA A 119 -24.10 -10.99 1.85
C ALA A 119 -24.54 -12.21 1.01
N ILE A 120 -25.77 -12.19 0.48
CA ILE A 120 -26.26 -13.25 -0.42
C ILE A 120 -25.59 -13.20 -1.79
N LYS A 121 -25.38 -11.99 -2.35
CA LYS A 121 -24.65 -11.82 -3.61
C LYS A 121 -23.26 -12.49 -3.53
N GLN A 122 -22.51 -12.28 -2.45
CA GLN A 122 -21.19 -12.89 -2.26
C GLN A 122 -21.26 -14.42 -2.21
N GLN A 123 -22.30 -15.00 -1.60
CA GLN A 123 -22.49 -16.46 -1.58
C GLN A 123 -22.79 -17.04 -2.96
N LEU A 124 -23.57 -16.33 -3.79
CA LEU A 124 -23.83 -16.76 -5.16
C LEU A 124 -22.60 -16.57 -6.06
N MET A 125 -21.80 -15.51 -5.84
CA MET A 125 -20.51 -15.36 -6.52
C MET A 125 -19.55 -16.51 -6.20
N ALA A 126 -19.52 -16.96 -4.95
CA ALA A 126 -18.73 -18.12 -4.54
C ALA A 126 -19.18 -19.44 -5.23
N GLN A 127 -20.41 -19.49 -5.73
CA GLN A 127 -20.93 -20.59 -6.55
C GLN A 127 -20.67 -20.41 -8.06
N GLY A 128 -19.90 -19.38 -8.44
CA GLY A 128 -19.49 -19.13 -9.82
C GLY A 128 -20.47 -18.28 -10.63
N ILE A 129 -21.40 -17.57 -10.00
CA ILE A 129 -22.28 -16.62 -10.69
C ILE A 129 -21.53 -15.30 -10.94
N PRO A 130 -21.40 -14.84 -12.21
CA PRO A 130 -20.72 -13.59 -12.51
C PRO A 130 -21.36 -12.39 -11.82
N GLU A 131 -20.54 -11.47 -11.31
CA GLU A 131 -21.02 -10.29 -10.59
C GLU A 131 -21.99 -9.44 -11.43
N ASN A 132 -21.72 -9.32 -12.74
CA ASN A 132 -22.53 -8.54 -13.67
C ASN A 132 -23.94 -9.12 -13.93
N ARG A 133 -24.25 -10.29 -13.36
CA ARG A 133 -25.57 -10.94 -13.46
C ARG A 133 -26.43 -10.70 -12.22
N MET A 134 -25.92 -9.99 -11.22
CA MET A 134 -26.60 -9.79 -9.93
C MET A 134 -26.57 -8.33 -9.48
N GLN A 135 -27.72 -7.84 -9.01
CA GLN A 135 -27.89 -6.49 -8.48
C GLN A 135 -28.38 -6.56 -7.04
N THR A 136 -27.93 -5.62 -6.21
CA THR A 136 -28.35 -5.51 -4.82
C THR A 136 -29.06 -4.19 -4.63
N GLU A 137 -30.23 -4.27 -4.03
CA GLU A 137 -31.10 -3.14 -3.74
C GLU A 137 -31.49 -3.19 -2.25
N SER A 138 -32.08 -2.12 -1.75
CA SER A 138 -32.59 -2.07 -0.38
C SER A 138 -33.97 -1.44 -0.35
N LYS A 139 -34.82 -1.93 0.55
CA LYS A 139 -36.17 -1.40 0.77
C LYS A 139 -36.36 -1.07 2.24
N GLU A 140 -36.70 0.18 2.52
CA GLU A 140 -37.09 0.58 3.87
C GLU A 140 -38.50 0.05 4.18
N VAL A 141 -38.67 -0.53 5.38
CA VAL A 141 -39.95 -0.99 5.90
C VAL A 141 -40.22 -0.33 7.25
N SER A 142 -41.48 -0.08 7.57
CA SER A 142 -41.86 0.60 8.81
C SER A 142 -41.46 -0.17 10.07
N LYS A 143 -41.45 -1.51 10.01
CA LYS A 143 -40.98 -2.39 11.08
C LYS A 143 -40.72 -3.80 10.57
N LEU A 144 -39.71 -4.48 11.13
CA LEU A 144 -39.46 -5.90 10.87
C LEU A 144 -40.27 -6.81 11.82
N PRO A 145 -40.78 -7.96 11.35
CA PRO A 145 -41.53 -8.91 12.18
C PRO A 145 -40.58 -9.72 13.07
N LEU A 146 -40.15 -9.12 14.19
CA LEU A 146 -39.22 -9.74 15.13
C LEU A 146 -39.90 -10.81 16.01
N PHE A 147 -39.18 -11.91 16.23
CA PHE A 147 -39.47 -12.93 17.23
C PHE A 147 -38.95 -12.49 18.62
N ALA A 148 -39.34 -13.23 19.67
CA ALA A 148 -38.97 -12.94 21.06
C ALA A 148 -37.44 -12.90 21.28
N ASP A 149 -36.66 -13.64 20.49
CA ASP A 149 -35.19 -13.66 20.52
C ASP A 149 -34.55 -12.50 19.74
N LYS A 150 -35.33 -11.50 19.31
CA LYS A 150 -34.92 -10.38 18.45
C LYS A 150 -34.36 -10.82 17.10
N THR A 151 -34.82 -11.94 16.58
CA THR A 151 -34.51 -12.37 15.20
C THR A 151 -35.72 -12.20 14.30
N PHE A 152 -35.54 -12.27 12.99
CA PHE A 152 -36.64 -12.36 12.02
C PHE A 152 -36.27 -13.31 10.89
N PHE A 153 -37.29 -13.84 10.23
CA PHE A 153 -37.15 -14.65 9.03
C PHE A 153 -37.56 -13.84 7.81
N GLY A 154 -36.86 -14.05 6.69
CA GLY A 154 -37.04 -13.29 5.45
C GLY A 154 -36.20 -12.01 5.43
N GLY A 155 -36.76 -10.93 4.89
CA GLY A 155 -36.06 -9.65 4.69
C GLY A 155 -35.15 -9.60 3.47
N LEU A 156 -35.29 -10.57 2.57
CA LEU A 156 -34.67 -10.58 1.25
C LEU A 156 -35.73 -10.95 0.21
N ASP A 157 -35.89 -10.10 -0.78
CA ASP A 157 -36.72 -10.33 -1.95
C ASP A 157 -35.84 -10.56 -3.18
N PHE A 158 -36.26 -11.46 -4.07
CA PHE A 158 -35.51 -11.84 -5.26
C PHE A 158 -36.38 -11.64 -6.50
N ALA A 159 -35.81 -10.98 -7.52
CA ALA A 159 -36.49 -10.79 -8.80
C ALA A 159 -35.60 -11.24 -9.96
N MET A 160 -36.17 -12.07 -10.85
CA MET A 160 -35.52 -12.51 -12.09
C MET A 160 -35.82 -11.51 -13.21
N ASN A 161 -34.76 -11.01 -13.84
CA ASN A 161 -34.85 -10.02 -14.91
C ASN A 161 -34.23 -10.57 -16.20
N PRO A 162 -34.69 -10.17 -17.39
CA PRO A 162 -33.95 -10.44 -18.63
C PRO A 162 -32.52 -9.88 -18.56
N PHE A 163 -31.55 -10.65 -19.06
CA PHE A 163 -30.16 -10.25 -19.20
C PHE A 163 -29.79 -10.34 -20.67
N THR A 164 -29.64 -9.21 -21.33
CA THR A 164 -29.39 -9.11 -22.78
C THR A 164 -27.90 -9.15 -23.13
N GLY A 165 -27.02 -9.56 -22.20
CA GLY A 165 -25.57 -9.49 -22.39
C GLY A 165 -25.00 -8.07 -22.38
N ASN A 166 -25.86 -7.04 -22.35
CA ASN A 166 -25.45 -5.69 -22.06
C ASN A 166 -25.10 -5.60 -20.57
N ALA A 167 -23.87 -5.16 -20.30
CA ALA A 167 -23.35 -4.94 -18.97
C ALA A 167 -24.39 -4.23 -18.08
N LEU A 168 -24.41 -4.54 -16.78
CA LEU A 168 -24.96 -3.64 -15.77
C LEU A 168 -24.58 -2.20 -16.16
N PRO A 169 -25.50 -1.22 -16.08
CA PRO A 169 -25.12 0.16 -16.33
C PRO A 169 -23.85 0.42 -15.53
N PRO A 170 -22.77 0.87 -16.19
CA PRO A 170 -21.49 0.99 -15.52
C PRO A 170 -21.72 1.93 -14.35
N ARG A 171 -21.43 1.44 -13.14
CA ARG A 171 -21.60 2.18 -11.90
C ARG A 171 -20.27 2.80 -11.52
N PHE A 172 -20.28 3.93 -10.81
CA PHE A 172 -19.03 4.45 -10.25
C PHE A 172 -18.66 3.63 -9.03
N LEU A 173 -17.82 2.62 -9.26
CA LEU A 173 -17.30 1.70 -8.26
C LEU A 173 -15.80 1.90 -8.10
N VAL A 174 -15.34 2.06 -6.86
CA VAL A 174 -13.92 2.08 -6.52
C VAL A 174 -13.68 1.13 -5.36
N LEU A 175 -12.75 0.20 -5.55
CA LEU A 175 -12.34 -0.79 -4.56
C LEU A 175 -10.89 -0.57 -4.13
N ASP A 176 -10.60 -0.80 -2.85
CA ASP A 176 -9.25 -1.01 -2.32
C ASP A 176 -9.16 -2.47 -1.82
N GLY A 177 -8.63 -3.37 -2.66
CA GLY A 177 -8.71 -4.81 -2.41
C GLY A 177 -10.18 -5.27 -2.33
N SER A 178 -10.59 -5.82 -1.19
CA SER A 178 -11.99 -6.21 -0.93
C SER A 178 -12.85 -5.10 -0.31
N LYS A 179 -12.28 -3.93 0.02
CA LYS A 179 -13.00 -2.81 0.61
C LYS A 179 -13.63 -1.94 -0.48
N THR A 180 -14.94 -1.74 -0.41
CA THR A 180 -15.63 -0.74 -1.21
C THR A 180 -15.34 0.67 -0.67
N VAL A 181 -14.78 1.53 -1.53
CA VAL A 181 -14.52 2.95 -1.23
C VAL A 181 -15.63 3.83 -1.78
N VAL A 182 -16.12 3.50 -2.97
CA VAL A 182 -17.26 4.15 -3.62
C VAL A 182 -18.11 3.08 -4.30
N ASP A 183 -19.43 3.13 -4.14
CA ASP A 183 -20.39 2.35 -4.93
C ASP A 183 -21.66 3.18 -5.08
N VAL A 184 -21.82 3.83 -6.24
CA VAL A 184 -23.03 4.60 -6.59
C VAL A 184 -23.53 4.18 -7.97
N SER A 185 -24.85 4.21 -8.16
CA SER A 185 -25.49 3.79 -9.41
C SER A 185 -25.23 4.73 -10.58
N GLY A 186 -24.97 6.02 -10.33
CA GLY A 186 -24.57 6.98 -11.35
C GLY A 186 -23.15 6.79 -11.86
N ASN A 187 -22.84 7.48 -12.96
CA ASN A 187 -21.50 7.47 -13.55
C ASN A 187 -21.18 8.80 -14.27
N PHE A 188 -19.91 8.99 -14.59
CA PHE A 188 -19.41 10.07 -15.42
C PHE A 188 -19.97 9.98 -16.83
N THR A 189 -20.40 11.12 -17.37
CA THR A 189 -20.82 11.24 -18.77
C THR A 189 -19.82 12.05 -19.57
N PHE A 190 -19.67 11.73 -20.86
CA PHE A 190 -18.82 12.49 -21.77
C PHE A 190 -19.53 12.71 -23.10
N ALA A 191 -19.38 13.90 -23.67
CA ALA A 191 -19.78 14.12 -25.05
C ALA A 191 -19.01 13.16 -25.98
N PRO A 192 -19.60 12.70 -27.08
CA PRO A 192 -18.86 11.95 -28.10
C PRO A 192 -17.60 12.72 -28.53
N SER A 193 -16.43 12.07 -28.52
CA SER A 193 -15.13 12.73 -28.75
C SER A 193 -14.77 13.88 -27.78
N GLY A 194 -15.50 14.03 -26.67
CA GLY A 194 -15.24 15.04 -25.63
C GLY A 194 -14.39 14.50 -24.47
N THR A 195 -13.77 15.43 -23.74
CA THR A 195 -12.84 15.14 -22.62
C THR A 195 -13.34 15.61 -21.26
N THR A 196 -14.29 16.54 -21.23
CA THR A 196 -14.80 17.11 -19.97
C THR A 196 -15.88 16.20 -19.38
N PRO A 197 -15.72 15.70 -18.14
CA PRO A 197 -16.72 14.85 -17.52
C PRO A 197 -17.95 15.66 -17.09
N GLY A 198 -19.13 15.22 -17.51
CA GLY A 198 -20.40 15.51 -16.85
C GLY A 198 -20.50 14.70 -15.57
N ILE A 199 -20.82 15.37 -14.46
CA ILE A 199 -20.77 14.78 -13.11
C ILE A 199 -22.13 15.00 -12.44
N PRO A 200 -23.00 13.97 -12.43
CA PRO A 200 -24.26 13.99 -11.70
C PRO A 200 -24.07 14.21 -10.18
N PRO A 201 -25.10 14.66 -9.44
CA PRO A 201 -24.97 14.98 -8.01
C PRO A 201 -24.49 13.83 -7.12
N ASP A 202 -24.97 12.61 -7.36
CA ASP A 202 -24.56 11.39 -6.65
C ASP A 202 -23.09 11.04 -6.94
N VAL A 203 -22.66 11.20 -8.19
CA VAL A 203 -21.26 11.03 -8.61
C VAL A 203 -20.35 12.11 -8.02
N GLN A 204 -20.85 13.34 -7.88
CA GLN A 204 -20.12 14.45 -7.24
C GLN A 204 -19.90 14.17 -5.74
N GLN A 205 -20.91 13.65 -5.04
CA GLN A 205 -20.78 13.24 -3.65
C GLN A 205 -19.79 12.07 -3.50
N ALA A 206 -19.90 11.06 -4.37
CA ALA A 206 -19.01 9.92 -4.43
C ALA A 206 -17.54 10.31 -4.68
N LEU A 207 -17.30 11.33 -5.52
CA LEU A 207 -15.96 11.90 -5.71
C LEU A 207 -15.41 12.52 -4.43
N GLY A 208 -16.26 13.17 -3.63
CA GLY A 208 -15.90 13.67 -2.30
C GLY A 208 -15.41 12.54 -1.41
N THR A 209 -16.19 11.44 -1.32
CA THR A 209 -15.82 10.24 -0.56
C THR A 209 -14.49 9.65 -1.02
N LEU A 210 -14.27 9.52 -2.33
CA LEU A 210 -13.00 9.03 -2.87
C LEU A 210 -11.82 9.94 -2.48
N ALA A 211 -12.00 11.26 -2.60
CA ALA A 211 -10.97 12.21 -2.23
C ALA A 211 -10.64 12.13 -0.74
N ASP A 212 -11.64 12.11 0.14
CA ASP A 212 -11.41 12.02 1.59
C ASP A 212 -10.76 10.68 2.00
N TYR A 213 -11.15 9.59 1.34
CA TYR A 213 -10.48 8.30 1.49
C TYR A 213 -8.99 8.38 1.10
N LEU A 214 -8.66 9.00 -0.04
CA LEU A 214 -7.26 9.12 -0.48
C LEU A 214 -6.45 10.07 0.41
N LYS A 215 -7.05 11.13 0.96
CA LYS A 215 -6.39 12.02 1.93
C LYS A 215 -6.02 11.29 3.22
N THR A 216 -6.94 10.46 3.72
CA THR A 216 -6.75 9.70 4.97
C THR A 216 -5.81 8.50 4.79
N ASN A 217 -5.76 7.90 3.59
CA ASN A 217 -4.94 6.73 3.30
C ASN A 217 -3.71 7.12 2.46
N THR A 218 -2.76 7.84 3.06
CA THR A 218 -1.60 8.44 2.36
C THR A 218 -0.70 7.43 1.64
N GLY A 219 -0.66 6.17 2.10
CA GLY A 219 0.07 5.06 1.47
C GLY A 219 -0.64 4.38 0.29
N LYS A 220 -1.66 5.01 -0.30
CA LYS A 220 -2.41 4.49 -1.45
C LYS A 220 -2.21 5.36 -2.68
N THR A 221 -2.24 4.76 -3.87
CA THR A 221 -2.29 5.47 -5.15
C THR A 221 -3.56 5.12 -5.90
N LEU A 222 -4.10 6.08 -6.65
CA LEU A 222 -5.24 5.90 -7.53
C LEU A 222 -4.76 5.85 -8.98
N THR A 223 -5.09 4.79 -9.71
CA THR A 223 -4.97 4.77 -11.17
C THR A 223 -6.34 5.00 -11.80
N ILE A 224 -6.43 6.00 -12.68
CA ILE A 224 -7.62 6.32 -13.46
C ILE A 224 -7.36 5.85 -14.90
N THR A 225 -8.09 4.84 -15.34
CA THR A 225 -7.98 4.30 -16.71
C THR A 225 -9.14 4.80 -17.54
N GLY A 226 -8.86 5.67 -18.51
CA GLY A 226 -9.87 6.18 -19.43
C GLY A 226 -10.06 5.29 -20.65
N SER A 227 -11.32 5.03 -20.99
CA SER A 227 -11.71 4.23 -22.15
C SER A 227 -11.99 5.11 -23.37
N TYR A 228 -11.59 4.64 -24.55
CA TYR A 228 -11.87 5.32 -25.82
C TYR A 228 -12.24 4.35 -26.94
N GLY A 229 -13.09 4.78 -27.86
CA GLY A 229 -13.47 4.04 -29.06
C GLY A 229 -12.57 4.36 -30.26
N ASN A 230 -12.47 3.41 -31.20
CA ASN A 230 -11.71 3.59 -32.46
C ASN A 230 -12.35 4.56 -33.47
N THR A 231 -13.62 4.92 -33.29
CA THR A 231 -14.36 5.86 -34.15
C THR A 231 -14.33 7.29 -33.61
N GLU A 232 -13.77 7.52 -32.43
CA GLU A 232 -13.72 8.83 -31.80
C GLU A 232 -12.60 9.70 -32.39
N LYS A 233 -12.85 11.00 -32.56
CA LYS A 233 -11.86 11.96 -33.08
C LYS A 233 -11.09 12.60 -31.94
N ASN A 234 -9.79 12.35 -31.87
CA ASN A 234 -8.92 12.98 -30.87
C ASN A 234 -8.32 14.28 -31.40
N SER A 235 -8.67 15.41 -30.77
CA SER A 235 -8.11 16.75 -31.06
C SER A 235 -7.22 17.28 -29.93
N THR A 236 -6.84 16.43 -28.98
CA THR A 236 -6.08 16.80 -27.79
C THR A 236 -4.59 16.57 -27.98
N MET A 237 -3.78 17.04 -27.03
CA MET A 237 -2.33 16.75 -26.96
C MET A 237 -1.98 15.34 -26.46
N PHE A 238 -2.97 14.55 -26.02
CA PHE A 238 -2.76 13.19 -25.53
C PHE A 238 -2.85 12.20 -26.69
N ASP A 239 -2.18 11.05 -26.57
CA ASP A 239 -2.19 10.00 -27.60
C ASP A 239 -3.61 9.50 -27.94
N ASN A 240 -4.52 9.51 -26.96
CA ASN A 240 -5.91 9.14 -27.14
C ASN A 240 -6.85 9.89 -26.17
N LEU A 241 -8.15 9.88 -26.49
CA LEU A 241 -9.18 10.52 -25.67
C LEU A 241 -9.35 9.87 -24.29
N GLY A 242 -8.98 8.60 -24.13
CA GLY A 242 -9.01 7.91 -22.85
C GLY A 242 -8.06 8.57 -21.85
N LEU A 243 -6.81 8.81 -22.26
CA LEU A 243 -5.83 9.56 -21.46
C LEU A 243 -6.33 10.97 -21.14
N ALA A 244 -6.89 11.68 -22.13
CA ALA A 244 -7.40 13.03 -21.92
C ALA A 244 -8.56 13.08 -20.91
N ARG A 245 -9.48 12.12 -20.94
CA ARG A 245 -10.59 11.99 -19.96
C ARG A 245 -10.08 11.65 -18.57
N ALA A 246 -9.13 10.70 -18.48
CA ALA A 246 -8.52 10.32 -17.22
C ALA A 246 -7.76 11.49 -16.58
N ASP A 247 -7.03 12.27 -17.39
CA ASP A 247 -6.33 13.48 -16.92
C ASP A 247 -7.31 14.56 -16.47
N ALA A 248 -8.39 14.82 -17.22
CA ALA A 248 -9.41 15.78 -16.81
C ALA A 248 -9.98 15.47 -15.41
N LEU A 249 -10.22 14.19 -15.10
CA LEU A 249 -10.65 13.79 -13.76
C LEU A 249 -9.52 13.89 -12.73
N LYS A 250 -8.28 13.52 -13.09
CA LYS A 250 -7.10 13.72 -12.23
C LYS A 250 -6.97 15.17 -11.80
N GLN A 251 -7.05 16.14 -12.72
CA GLN A 251 -6.97 17.56 -12.40
C GLN A 251 -8.04 17.96 -11.38
N LYS A 252 -9.28 17.46 -11.54
CA LYS A 252 -10.35 17.71 -10.57
C LYS A 252 -10.02 17.15 -9.18
N LEU A 253 -9.54 15.90 -9.08
CA LEU A 253 -9.13 15.33 -7.80
C LEU A 253 -7.93 16.06 -7.17
N VAL A 254 -7.02 16.59 -7.97
CA VAL A 254 -5.92 17.45 -7.49
C VAL A 254 -6.47 18.74 -6.88
N THR A 255 -7.46 19.39 -7.51
CA THR A 255 -8.12 20.57 -6.92
C THR A 255 -8.87 20.26 -5.62
N MET A 256 -9.22 18.99 -5.38
CA MET A 256 -9.83 18.51 -4.14
C MET A 256 -8.79 18.18 -3.04
N GLY A 257 -7.50 18.44 -3.28
CA GLY A 257 -6.42 18.31 -2.30
C GLY A 257 -5.65 16.99 -2.34
N ILE A 258 -5.78 16.20 -3.42
CA ILE A 258 -4.99 14.97 -3.60
C ILE A 258 -3.67 15.30 -4.31
N ALA A 259 -2.55 14.80 -3.80
CA ALA A 259 -1.25 15.00 -4.43
C ALA A 259 -1.22 14.36 -5.84
N ALA A 260 -0.76 15.13 -6.83
CA ALA A 260 -0.85 14.75 -8.25
C ALA A 260 0.00 13.52 -8.63
N ASP A 261 1.04 13.22 -7.86
CA ASP A 261 1.90 12.03 -7.96
C ASP A 261 1.23 10.77 -7.43
N ARG A 262 0.20 10.90 -6.57
CA ARG A 262 -0.62 9.80 -6.08
C ARG A 262 -1.74 9.40 -7.03
N ILE A 263 -1.91 10.11 -8.14
CA ILE A 263 -2.90 9.81 -9.18
C ILE A 263 -2.20 9.52 -10.51
N GLN A 264 -2.30 8.27 -10.96
CA GLN A 264 -1.80 7.84 -12.27
C GLN A 264 -2.94 7.84 -13.29
N VAL A 265 -2.62 8.14 -14.54
CA VAL A 265 -3.57 8.07 -15.65
C VAL A 265 -3.13 6.99 -16.63
N ALA A 266 -4.07 6.21 -17.11
CA ALA A 266 -3.87 5.20 -18.12
C ALA A 266 -5.03 5.25 -19.12
N SER A 267 -4.91 4.50 -20.21
CA SER A 267 -6.00 4.36 -21.18
C SER A 267 -6.17 2.95 -21.66
N GLN A 268 -7.39 2.62 -22.07
CA GLN A 268 -7.70 1.36 -22.74
C GLN A 268 -8.66 1.62 -23.92
N GLN A 269 -8.51 0.86 -25.00
CA GLN A 269 -9.47 0.92 -26.08
C GLN A 269 -10.71 0.09 -25.72
N ASN A 270 -11.90 0.67 -25.85
CA ASN A 270 -13.18 -0.01 -25.68
C ASN A 270 -14.17 0.51 -26.73
N ASN A 271 -14.46 -0.31 -27.75
CA ASN A 271 -15.35 0.05 -28.84
C ASN A 271 -16.85 -0.11 -28.49
N ALA A 272 -17.17 -0.64 -27.30
CA ALA A 272 -18.53 -0.90 -26.84
C ALA A 272 -18.89 -0.02 -25.62
N LEU A 273 -18.46 1.24 -25.62
CA LEU A 273 -18.80 2.18 -24.55
C LEU A 273 -20.30 2.45 -24.51
N PRO A 274 -20.99 2.23 -23.37
CA PRO A 274 -22.40 2.51 -23.24
C PRO A 274 -22.72 4.00 -23.47
N GLN A 275 -23.92 4.26 -23.97
CA GLN A 275 -24.43 5.62 -24.18
C GLN A 275 -25.71 5.86 -23.36
N THR A 276 -25.85 7.08 -22.83
CA THR A 276 -27.11 7.54 -22.25
C THR A 276 -28.15 7.79 -23.36
N ALA A 277 -29.42 8.01 -22.98
CA ALA A 277 -30.48 8.38 -23.92
C ALA A 277 -30.11 9.63 -24.77
N ASP A 278 -29.34 10.55 -24.20
CA ASP A 278 -28.85 11.77 -24.86
C ASP A 278 -27.55 11.58 -25.65
N LYS A 279 -27.20 10.32 -25.96
CA LYS A 279 -25.98 9.93 -26.70
C LYS A 279 -24.66 10.35 -26.05
N GLN A 280 -24.66 10.62 -24.74
CA GLN A 280 -23.42 10.83 -23.99
C GLN A 280 -22.78 9.47 -23.68
N LEU A 281 -21.48 9.35 -23.81
CA LEU A 281 -20.75 8.16 -23.36
C LEU A 281 -20.82 8.07 -21.84
N THR A 282 -21.04 6.87 -21.30
CA THR A 282 -21.03 6.61 -19.85
C THR A 282 -20.16 5.40 -19.54
N GLY A 283 -19.56 5.35 -18.34
CA GLY A 283 -18.63 4.29 -17.96
C GLY A 283 -17.28 4.34 -18.66
N ALA A 284 -16.88 5.53 -19.13
CA ALA A 284 -15.60 5.71 -19.79
C ALA A 284 -14.39 5.77 -18.83
N LEU A 285 -14.58 5.64 -17.52
CA LEU A 285 -13.52 5.72 -16.52
C LEU A 285 -13.55 4.51 -15.59
N ASN A 286 -12.39 3.89 -15.42
CA ASN A 286 -12.15 2.81 -14.46
C ASN A 286 -11.14 3.25 -13.40
N PHE A 287 -11.25 2.69 -12.20
CA PHE A 287 -10.48 3.11 -11.04
C PHE A 287 -9.84 1.90 -10.37
N ALA A 288 -8.56 2.03 -10.01
CA ALA A 288 -7.87 1.04 -9.20
C ALA A 288 -7.13 1.74 -8.07
N ILE A 289 -7.37 1.31 -6.84
CA ILE A 289 -6.56 1.70 -5.69
C ILE A 289 -5.55 0.58 -5.45
N ALA A 290 -4.29 0.95 -5.37
CA ALA A 290 -3.23 0.07 -4.93
C ALA A 290 -2.62 0.62 -3.65
N ASN A 291 -2.07 -0.26 -2.81
CA ASN A 291 -0.95 0.16 -1.96
C ASN A 291 0.06 0.83 -2.87
N THR A 292 0.67 1.93 -2.42
CA THR A 292 1.83 2.48 -3.09
C THR A 292 2.83 1.33 -3.22
N ALA A 293 2.85 0.69 -4.38
CA ALA A 293 3.87 -0.27 -4.71
C ALA A 293 5.15 0.54 -4.61
N GLU A 294 6.01 0.20 -3.65
CA GLU A 294 7.27 0.89 -3.35
C GLU A 294 8.27 0.83 -4.52
N ALA A 295 7.84 0.48 -5.72
CA ALA A 295 8.69 -0.03 -6.77
C ALA A 295 9.15 1.00 -7.80
N ASN A 296 8.62 2.23 -7.87
CA ASN A 296 9.09 3.19 -8.89
C ASN A 296 8.82 4.69 -8.61
N LEU A 297 8.66 5.10 -7.35
CA LEU A 297 8.80 6.54 -7.04
C LEU A 297 10.30 6.88 -7.05
N PRO A 298 10.74 7.91 -7.80
CA PRO A 298 12.12 8.34 -7.73
C PRO A 298 12.41 8.75 -6.29
N THR A 299 13.36 8.08 -5.64
CA THR A 299 13.70 8.34 -4.24
C THR A 299 14.80 9.39 -4.17
N PHE A 300 14.63 10.38 -3.30
CA PHE A 300 15.71 11.24 -2.87
C PHE A 300 16.38 10.58 -1.67
N THR A 301 17.47 9.88 -1.96
CA THR A 301 18.28 9.17 -0.97
C THR A 301 19.68 9.77 -0.91
N ILE A 302 20.14 10.08 0.30
CA ILE A 302 21.52 10.48 0.58
C ILE A 302 22.08 9.52 1.62
N LYS A 303 23.29 9.01 1.37
CA LYS A 303 24.02 8.17 2.32
C LYS A 303 25.36 8.80 2.69
N ASP A 304 25.75 8.64 3.94
CA ASP A 304 27.14 8.80 4.38
C ASP A 304 27.71 7.42 4.68
N GLY A 305 28.51 6.89 3.75
CA GLY A 305 28.91 5.51 3.84
C GLY A 305 27.68 4.59 3.87
N SER A 306 27.55 3.78 4.91
CA SER A 306 26.45 2.81 5.05
C SER A 306 25.19 3.42 5.68
N GLU A 307 25.30 4.62 6.23
CA GLU A 307 24.23 5.29 6.94
C GLU A 307 23.35 6.08 5.98
N THR A 308 22.04 5.89 6.09
CA THR A 308 21.07 6.66 5.32
C THR A 308 20.78 7.96 6.06
N VAL A 309 21.19 9.09 5.46
CA VAL A 309 20.99 10.44 6.00
C VAL A 309 19.62 10.98 5.59
N VAL A 310 19.27 10.81 4.32
CA VAL A 310 17.95 11.18 3.78
C VAL A 310 17.42 9.98 3.02
N ASN A 311 16.15 9.66 3.21
CA ASN A 311 15.42 8.70 2.40
C ASN A 311 13.96 9.11 2.35
N ILE A 312 13.61 9.81 1.29
CA ILE A 312 12.23 10.20 1.03
C ILE A 312 11.73 9.53 -0.25
N LYS A 313 10.43 9.24 -0.28
CA LYS A 313 9.75 8.58 -1.41
C LYS A 313 9.21 9.60 -2.41
N ASP A 314 9.97 10.67 -2.66
CA ASP A 314 9.76 11.71 -3.66
C ASP A 314 11.14 12.23 -4.12
N ASN A 315 11.18 13.05 -5.16
CA ASN A 315 12.42 13.65 -5.65
C ASN A 315 12.20 15.08 -6.14
N LEU A 316 13.30 15.82 -6.29
CA LEU A 316 13.33 17.14 -6.90
C LEU A 316 12.81 17.09 -8.33
N LYS A 317 12.15 18.16 -8.77
CA LYS A 317 11.66 18.28 -10.14
C LYS A 317 12.14 19.59 -10.75
N PHE A 318 12.45 19.58 -12.03
CA PHE A 318 12.87 20.77 -12.78
C PHE A 318 12.04 20.84 -14.05
N ALA A 319 11.47 22.00 -14.36
CA ALA A 319 10.93 22.21 -15.71
C ALA A 319 12.07 22.08 -16.74
N LEU A 320 11.76 21.52 -17.91
CA LEU A 320 12.72 21.39 -19.00
C LEU A 320 13.29 22.78 -19.34
N SER A 321 14.62 22.88 -19.49
CA SER A 321 15.31 24.15 -19.71
C SER A 321 15.20 25.18 -18.56
N SER A 322 14.88 24.74 -17.33
CA SER A 322 14.85 25.57 -16.11
C SER A 322 15.88 25.09 -15.08
N ASP A 323 16.48 26.05 -14.37
CA ASP A 323 17.38 25.87 -13.22
C ASP A 323 16.65 25.84 -11.88
N LYS A 324 15.40 26.29 -11.84
CA LYS A 324 14.62 26.42 -10.60
C LYS A 324 14.03 25.09 -10.15
N PRO A 325 14.38 24.59 -8.94
CA PRO A 325 13.78 23.37 -8.40
C PRO A 325 12.32 23.61 -8.00
N VAL A 326 11.46 22.67 -8.38
CA VAL A 326 10.09 22.49 -7.88
C VAL A 326 10.14 21.38 -6.84
N MET A 327 9.67 21.69 -5.62
CA MET A 327 9.79 20.82 -4.46
C MET A 327 8.43 20.65 -3.77
N SER A 328 8.15 19.42 -3.36
CA SER A 328 7.11 19.13 -2.38
C SER A 328 7.59 19.47 -0.96
N ALA A 329 6.66 19.44 0.00
CA ALA A 329 7.00 19.57 1.42
C ALA A 329 7.96 18.47 1.90
N ASP A 330 7.82 17.24 1.38
CA ASP A 330 8.69 16.11 1.74
C ASP A 330 10.12 16.32 1.25
N VAL A 331 10.29 16.85 0.04
CA VAL A 331 11.62 17.23 -0.49
C VAL A 331 12.24 18.34 0.34
N GLN A 332 11.47 19.37 0.71
CA GLN A 332 11.96 20.44 1.59
C GLN A 332 12.39 19.91 2.96
N ASN A 333 11.62 19.00 3.55
CA ASN A 333 11.97 18.33 4.80
C ASN A 333 13.25 17.49 4.66
N GLY A 334 13.41 16.78 3.53
CA GLY A 334 14.63 16.04 3.22
C GLY A 334 15.87 16.95 3.15
N LEU A 335 15.76 18.11 2.51
CA LEU A 335 16.83 19.12 2.47
C LEU A 335 17.14 19.70 3.87
N ALA A 336 16.12 19.92 4.71
CA ALA A 336 16.31 20.36 6.09
C ALA A 336 17.05 19.31 6.94
N THR A 337 16.72 18.03 6.79
CA THR A 337 17.42 16.90 7.44
C THR A 337 18.88 16.86 7.00
N LEU A 338 19.15 16.98 5.69
CA LEU A 338 20.51 17.04 5.16
C LEU A 338 21.29 18.23 5.76
N ALA A 339 20.64 19.39 5.88
CA ALA A 339 21.26 20.57 6.47
C ALA A 339 21.59 20.39 7.95
N GLN A 340 20.69 19.80 8.73
CA GLN A 340 20.96 19.47 10.13
C GLN A 340 22.15 18.51 10.26
N TYR A 341 22.19 17.48 9.40
CA TYR A 341 23.28 16.51 9.37
C TYR A 341 24.63 17.16 9.08
N LEU A 342 24.73 17.97 8.01
CA LEU A 342 25.99 18.64 7.63
C LEU A 342 26.48 19.65 8.68
N LYS A 343 25.57 20.29 9.42
CA LYS A 343 25.93 21.16 10.55
C LYS A 343 26.54 20.39 11.72
N ALA A 344 26.06 19.17 11.97
CA ALA A 344 26.60 18.29 13.01
C ALA A 344 27.93 17.63 12.59
N HIS A 345 28.25 17.60 11.29
CA HIS A 345 29.42 16.92 10.73
C HIS A 345 30.29 17.89 9.92
N PRO A 346 31.06 18.78 10.58
CA PRO A 346 31.89 19.78 9.90
C PRO A 346 33.03 19.18 9.05
N ASP A 347 33.37 17.92 9.30
CA ASP A 347 34.33 17.13 8.54
C ASP A 347 33.73 16.49 7.28
N ARG A 348 32.42 16.69 7.01
CA ARG A 348 31.73 16.27 5.79
C ARG A 348 31.58 17.41 4.78
N ARG A 349 31.68 17.01 3.52
CA ARG A 349 31.47 17.83 2.34
C ARG A 349 30.36 17.24 1.49
N LEU A 350 29.51 18.08 0.93
CA LEU A 350 28.46 17.67 0.02
C LEU A 350 28.84 18.10 -1.41
N LYS A 351 28.98 17.13 -2.31
CA LYS A 351 29.06 17.40 -3.74
C LYS A 351 27.67 17.25 -4.37
N ILE A 352 27.19 18.33 -4.98
CA ILE A 352 25.92 18.38 -5.72
C ILE A 352 26.25 18.40 -7.21
N THR A 353 25.90 17.34 -7.93
CA THR A 353 26.15 17.26 -9.38
C THR A 353 24.82 17.39 -10.12
N GLY A 354 24.64 18.50 -10.84
CA GLY A 354 23.45 18.71 -11.64
C GLY A 354 23.56 18.03 -13.01
N ASN A 355 22.60 17.19 -13.33
CA ASN A 355 22.49 16.55 -14.63
C ASN A 355 21.73 17.45 -15.60
N TYR A 356 22.15 17.49 -16.86
CA TYR A 356 21.48 18.22 -17.92
C TYR A 356 21.43 17.45 -19.23
N LEU A 357 20.40 17.72 -20.06
CA LEU A 357 20.25 17.14 -21.39
C LEU A 357 21.03 17.97 -22.44
N PRO A 358 21.45 17.37 -23.56
CA PRO A 358 22.20 18.07 -24.60
C PRO A 358 21.40 19.22 -25.26
N ASP A 359 20.08 19.05 -25.41
CA ASP A 359 19.22 19.97 -26.15
C ASP A 359 18.49 21.01 -25.26
N GLU A 360 18.87 21.14 -23.98
CA GLU A 360 18.25 22.13 -23.11
C GLU A 360 18.68 23.56 -23.45
N LYS A 361 17.72 24.49 -23.43
CA LYS A 361 17.98 25.92 -23.64
C LYS A 361 18.44 26.56 -22.34
N ASN A 362 19.75 26.77 -22.20
CA ASN A 362 20.32 27.45 -21.04
C ASN A 362 20.20 28.99 -21.17
N LYS A 363 19.43 29.62 -20.30
CA LYS A 363 19.29 31.09 -20.19
C LYS A 363 20.04 31.69 -19.01
N THR A 364 20.79 30.87 -18.28
CA THR A 364 21.48 31.27 -17.05
C THR A 364 22.89 31.77 -17.35
N LYS A 365 23.56 32.31 -16.34
CA LYS A 365 24.98 32.70 -16.40
C LYS A 365 25.96 31.52 -16.35
N PHE A 366 25.48 30.32 -16.03
CA PHE A 366 26.32 29.14 -15.88
C PHE A 366 26.60 28.49 -17.23
N ALA A 367 27.69 27.72 -17.33
CA ALA A 367 28.07 27.04 -18.57
C ALA A 367 26.98 26.06 -19.07
N ASN A 368 26.23 25.45 -18.16
CA ASN A 368 25.11 24.56 -18.48
C ASN A 368 24.04 24.64 -17.37
N LEU A 369 22.85 24.08 -17.66
CA LEU A 369 21.74 24.06 -16.70
C LEU A 369 21.99 23.14 -15.50
N GLY A 370 22.80 22.10 -15.64
CA GLY A 370 23.18 21.24 -14.53
C GLY A 370 23.87 22.03 -13.43
N LEU A 371 24.86 22.83 -13.79
CA LEU A 371 25.59 23.68 -12.85
C LEU A 371 24.68 24.75 -12.23
N ALA A 372 23.77 25.33 -13.02
CA ALA A 372 22.78 26.27 -12.52
C ALA A 372 21.84 25.63 -11.47
N ARG A 373 21.36 24.40 -11.71
CA ARG A 373 20.53 23.64 -10.77
C ARG A 373 21.30 23.30 -9.49
N ALA A 374 22.55 22.86 -9.62
CA ALA A 374 23.41 22.55 -8.48
C ALA A 374 23.65 23.80 -7.62
N ASP A 375 23.91 24.95 -8.25
CA ASP A 375 24.07 26.23 -7.54
C ASP A 375 22.78 26.69 -6.86
N ALA A 376 21.63 26.58 -7.53
CA ALA A 376 20.34 26.91 -6.94
C ALA A 376 20.06 26.10 -5.65
N LEU A 377 20.38 24.81 -5.65
CA LEU A 377 20.27 23.96 -4.45
C LEU A 377 21.31 24.29 -3.40
N LYS A 378 22.54 24.61 -3.79
CA LYS A 378 23.57 25.11 -2.86
C LYS A 378 23.08 26.37 -2.14
N GLN A 379 22.49 27.33 -2.86
CA GLN A 379 21.95 28.55 -2.25
C GLN A 379 20.85 28.24 -1.23
N GLN A 380 19.95 27.30 -1.54
CA GLN A 380 18.91 26.87 -0.59
C GLN A 380 19.49 26.22 0.67
N LEU A 381 20.48 25.35 0.51
CA LEU A 381 21.15 24.68 1.63
C LEU A 381 21.96 25.68 2.49
N VAL A 382 22.58 26.67 1.86
CA VAL A 382 23.23 27.79 2.58
C VAL A 382 22.20 28.61 3.36
N ALA A 383 21.03 28.87 2.79
CA ALA A 383 19.94 29.55 3.50
C ALA A 383 19.42 28.75 4.71
N LEU A 384 19.59 27.42 4.72
CA LEU A 384 19.31 26.54 5.87
C LEU A 384 20.46 26.49 6.92
N GLY A 385 21.50 27.30 6.71
CA GLY A 385 22.60 27.51 7.66
C GLY A 385 23.82 26.61 7.44
N ILE A 386 23.95 25.93 6.30
CA ILE A 386 25.17 25.18 5.96
C ILE A 386 26.25 26.17 5.48
N ALA A 387 27.49 25.97 5.89
CA ALA A 387 28.60 26.77 5.38
C ALA A 387 28.79 26.52 3.87
N ALA A 388 28.87 27.58 3.06
CA ALA A 388 29.05 27.45 1.61
C ALA A 388 30.35 26.69 1.22
N THR A 389 31.35 26.71 2.10
CA THR A 389 32.60 25.95 1.96
C THR A 389 32.42 24.44 2.15
N GLN A 390 31.30 23.99 2.75
CA GLN A 390 30.98 22.57 2.87
C GLN A 390 30.34 22.00 1.60
N ILE A 391 29.94 22.84 0.63
CA ILE A 391 29.16 22.42 -0.54
C ILE A 391 29.94 22.69 -1.83
N ASP A 392 30.19 21.63 -2.58
CA ASP A 392 30.76 21.68 -3.93
C ASP A 392 29.66 21.46 -4.97
N THR A 393 29.76 22.17 -6.09
CA THR A 393 28.81 22.08 -7.21
C THR A 393 29.52 21.61 -8.45
N ASP A 394 28.93 20.66 -9.16
CA ASP A 394 29.43 20.12 -10.40
C ASP A 394 28.26 19.89 -11.38
N ALA A 395 28.56 19.54 -12.61
CA ALA A 395 27.55 19.23 -13.60
C ALA A 395 27.99 18.11 -14.55
N GLN A 396 27.03 17.32 -15.01
CA GLN A 396 27.29 16.28 -16.00
C GLN A 396 26.20 16.23 -17.08
N LEU A 397 26.62 16.01 -18.32
CA LEU A 397 25.71 15.72 -19.42
C LEU A 397 25.14 14.31 -19.22
N ASN A 398 23.82 14.20 -19.15
CA ASN A 398 23.13 12.93 -19.03
C ASN A 398 21.96 12.88 -20.03
N PRO A 399 22.17 12.28 -21.21
CA PRO A 399 21.15 12.17 -22.25
C PRO A 399 19.93 11.33 -21.84
N ASN A 400 20.03 10.55 -20.76
CA ASN A 400 19.01 9.60 -20.32
C ASN A 400 18.14 10.12 -19.17
N LEU A 401 18.14 11.44 -18.91
CA LEU A 401 17.29 12.00 -17.87
C LEU A 401 15.81 11.74 -18.18
N ALA A 402 15.09 11.22 -17.18
CA ALA A 402 13.66 10.96 -17.29
C ALA A 402 12.89 12.29 -17.36
N VAL A 403 12.31 12.56 -18.53
CA VAL A 403 11.42 13.70 -18.76
C VAL A 403 9.99 13.19 -18.89
N SER A 404 9.10 13.69 -18.05
CA SER A 404 7.66 13.42 -18.14
C SER A 404 6.90 14.72 -18.00
N ASN A 405 5.96 14.99 -18.91
CA ASN A 405 5.15 16.22 -18.94
C ASN A 405 5.99 17.51 -18.91
N GLY A 406 7.13 17.52 -19.62
CA GLY A 406 8.05 18.67 -19.64
C GLY A 406 8.80 18.91 -18.33
N MET A 407 8.76 17.96 -17.40
CA MET A 407 9.48 18.01 -16.13
C MET A 407 10.53 16.90 -16.08
N ILE A 408 11.76 17.26 -15.72
CA ILE A 408 12.80 16.35 -15.29
C ILE A 408 12.52 15.99 -13.84
N THR A 409 12.38 14.70 -13.54
CA THR A 409 12.30 14.23 -12.15
C THR A 409 13.64 13.66 -11.72
N GLY A 410 14.14 14.11 -10.56
CA GLY A 410 15.53 13.95 -10.18
C GLY A 410 16.42 14.92 -10.94
N GLY A 411 17.54 14.40 -11.45
CA GLY A 411 18.53 15.20 -12.17
C GLY A 411 19.60 15.82 -11.27
N ILE A 412 19.70 15.39 -10.02
CA ILE A 412 20.77 15.77 -9.11
C ILE A 412 21.37 14.51 -8.51
N ASP A 413 22.69 14.38 -8.61
CA ASP A 413 23.43 13.37 -7.87
C ASP A 413 24.04 13.98 -6.62
N TRP A 414 23.82 13.31 -5.49
CA TRP A 414 24.25 13.72 -4.18
C TRP A 414 25.38 12.80 -3.73
N LEU A 415 26.51 13.38 -3.35
CA LEU A 415 27.63 12.62 -2.81
C LEU A 415 28.15 13.30 -1.54
N LEU A 416 28.02 12.63 -0.40
CA LEU A 416 28.74 13.00 0.80
C LEU A 416 30.18 12.50 0.72
N GLN A 417 31.10 13.36 1.11
CA GLN A 417 32.54 13.19 1.02
C GLN A 417 33.17 13.54 2.36
N VAL A 418 34.32 12.94 2.66
CA VAL A 418 35.14 13.42 3.77
C VAL A 418 35.88 14.69 3.35
N SER A 419 36.05 15.62 4.28
CA SER A 419 36.84 16.84 4.06
C SER A 419 38.30 16.50 3.75
N GLU A 420 39.02 17.40 3.07
CA GLU A 420 40.45 17.22 2.79
C GLU A 420 41.30 17.04 4.07
N ALA A 421 40.92 17.69 5.17
CA ALA A 421 41.56 17.48 6.46
C ALA A 421 41.35 16.05 6.97
N LYS A 422 40.11 15.55 6.88
CA LYS A 422 39.78 14.18 7.30
C LYS A 422 40.39 13.13 6.39
N LYS A 423 40.42 13.36 5.08
CA LYS A 423 41.14 12.53 4.11
C LYS A 423 42.62 12.40 4.49
N ARG A 424 43.28 13.52 4.82
CA ARG A 424 44.68 13.50 5.28
C ARG A 424 44.84 12.67 6.55
N ASP A 425 43.95 12.84 7.53
CA ASP A 425 43.94 12.03 8.77
C ASP A 425 43.83 10.53 8.49
N LEU A 426 42.91 10.12 7.62
CA LEU A 426 42.68 8.71 7.27
C LEU A 426 43.87 8.06 6.54
N THR A 427 44.65 8.84 5.79
CA THR A 427 45.71 8.33 4.90
C THR A 427 47.13 8.60 5.40
N ALA A 428 47.30 9.44 6.42
CA ALA A 428 48.63 9.84 6.92
C ALA A 428 49.37 8.69 7.62
N GLN A 429 48.66 7.82 8.34
CA GLN A 429 49.26 6.75 9.14
C GLN A 429 48.35 5.54 9.31
N SER A 430 48.96 4.40 9.63
CA SER A 430 48.21 3.20 9.99
C SER A 430 47.44 3.40 11.31
N ARG A 431 46.18 3.00 11.34
CA ARG A 431 45.38 2.89 12.58
C ARG A 431 45.62 1.53 13.22
N THR A 432 46.02 1.52 14.49
CA THR A 432 46.23 0.28 15.25
C THR A 432 44.96 -0.17 15.95
N LEU A 433 44.62 -1.46 15.81
CA LEU A 433 43.48 -2.12 16.45
C LEU A 433 43.98 -3.25 17.34
N TYR A 434 43.68 -3.21 18.64
CA TYR A 434 44.20 -4.16 19.62
C TYR A 434 43.25 -5.35 19.84
N PHE A 435 43.84 -6.49 20.24
CA PHE A 435 43.13 -7.75 20.49
C PHE A 435 43.55 -8.37 21.83
N ASP A 436 42.61 -9.08 22.44
CA ASP A 436 42.89 -9.88 23.64
C ASP A 436 43.81 -11.08 23.32
N SER A 437 44.43 -11.61 24.37
CA SER A 437 45.26 -12.82 24.30
C SER A 437 44.48 -14.01 23.73
N GLY A 438 45.07 -14.70 22.74
CA GLY A 438 44.48 -15.86 22.06
C GLY A 438 43.21 -15.58 21.23
N LYS A 439 42.65 -14.37 21.29
CA LYS A 439 41.40 -14.02 20.59
C LYS A 439 41.65 -13.34 19.25
N SER A 440 40.66 -13.47 18.37
CA SER A 440 40.57 -12.74 17.10
C SER A 440 39.34 -11.84 17.00
N SER A 441 38.53 -11.73 18.04
CA SER A 441 37.36 -10.84 18.07
C SER A 441 37.80 -9.39 18.30
N LEU A 442 37.28 -8.47 17.49
CA LEU A 442 37.52 -7.03 17.62
C LEU A 442 36.39 -6.37 18.43
N ALA A 443 36.75 -5.58 19.44
CA ALA A 443 35.78 -4.76 20.18
C ALA A 443 35.37 -3.52 19.36
N MET A 444 34.09 -3.39 19.02
CA MET A 444 33.56 -2.27 18.24
C MET A 444 33.09 -1.12 19.13
N THR A 445 33.99 -0.17 19.45
CA THR A 445 33.64 1.08 20.13
C THR A 445 32.93 2.06 19.19
N ASP A 446 32.27 3.08 19.73
CA ASP A 446 31.60 4.12 18.93
C ASP A 446 32.60 4.90 18.06
N GLU A 447 33.77 5.21 18.62
CA GLU A 447 34.88 5.85 17.88
C GLU A 447 35.35 4.99 16.71
N LEU A 448 35.49 3.67 16.91
CA LEU A 448 35.91 2.75 15.85
C LEU A 448 34.84 2.59 14.77
N ARG A 449 33.55 2.57 15.16
CA ARG A 449 32.44 2.58 14.21
C ARG A 449 32.43 3.86 13.38
N GLN A 450 32.66 5.01 14.00
CA GLN A 450 32.80 6.29 13.28
C GLN A 450 33.99 6.25 12.32
N TYR A 451 35.15 5.78 12.76
CA TYR A 451 36.32 5.65 11.90
C TYR A 451 36.04 4.74 10.69
N PHE A 452 35.38 3.60 10.88
CA PHE A 452 35.01 2.72 9.77
C PHE A 452 34.01 3.36 8.80
N ARG A 453 33.07 4.18 9.29
CA ARG A 453 32.21 5.00 8.42
C ARG A 453 33.04 5.98 7.60
N ASP A 454 33.95 6.71 8.23
CA ASP A 454 34.83 7.67 7.54
C ASP A 454 35.67 6.98 6.45
N VAL A 455 36.22 5.80 6.74
CA VAL A 455 36.95 4.97 5.76
C VAL A 455 36.03 4.59 4.60
N LYS A 456 34.80 4.13 4.87
CA LYS A 456 33.84 3.77 3.80
C LYS A 456 33.51 4.98 2.92
N THR A 457 33.15 6.11 3.52
CA THR A 457 32.84 7.34 2.78
C THR A 457 34.02 7.78 1.93
N TYR A 458 35.25 7.71 2.45
CA TYR A 458 36.45 8.01 1.67
C TYR A 458 36.67 7.04 0.50
N LEU A 459 36.44 5.73 0.69
CA LEU A 459 36.56 4.73 -0.37
C LEU A 459 35.49 4.88 -1.47
N GLU A 460 34.33 5.45 -1.16
CA GLU A 460 33.29 5.79 -2.14
C GLU A 460 33.62 7.10 -2.88
N GLN A 461 34.23 8.05 -2.18
CA GLN A 461 34.74 9.30 -2.76
C GLN A 461 35.90 9.05 -3.73
N ASP A 462 36.82 8.14 -3.43
CA ASP A 462 37.95 7.78 -4.29
C ASP A 462 37.89 6.31 -4.74
N PRO A 463 37.45 6.06 -5.99
CA PRO A 463 37.40 4.72 -6.56
C PRO A 463 38.75 4.00 -6.67
N LYS A 464 39.89 4.66 -6.46
CA LYS A 464 41.22 4.03 -6.42
C LYS A 464 41.67 3.68 -5.00
N ALA A 465 41.06 4.26 -3.97
CA ALA A 465 41.47 4.04 -2.59
C ALA A 465 41.28 2.58 -2.14
N THR A 466 42.15 2.07 -1.28
CA THR A 466 42.15 0.69 -0.76
C THR A 466 42.51 0.64 0.72
N VAL A 467 42.24 -0.50 1.36
CA VAL A 467 42.58 -0.78 2.77
C VAL A 467 43.50 -2.00 2.86
N ASN A 468 44.64 -1.84 3.51
CA ASN A 468 45.55 -2.93 3.83
C ASN A 468 45.49 -3.23 5.33
N LEU A 469 45.29 -4.49 5.67
CA LEU A 469 45.20 -4.98 7.04
C LEU A 469 46.35 -5.95 7.32
N THR A 470 47.21 -5.62 8.27
CA THR A 470 48.33 -6.48 8.67
C THR A 470 48.16 -6.92 10.11
N GLY A 471 48.03 -8.23 10.33
CA GLY A 471 47.87 -8.80 11.67
C GLY A 471 49.21 -9.17 12.32
N HIS A 472 49.33 -8.86 13.61
CA HIS A 472 50.49 -9.14 14.45
C HIS A 472 50.07 -9.90 15.72
N THR A 473 51.01 -10.62 16.31
CA THR A 473 50.84 -11.37 17.55
C THR A 473 51.98 -11.09 18.52
N ASP A 474 51.80 -11.48 19.78
CA ASP A 474 52.91 -11.69 20.71
C ASP A 474 53.67 -12.98 20.36
N ASP A 475 54.68 -13.29 21.17
CA ASP A 475 55.59 -14.44 21.01
C ASP A 475 55.08 -15.75 21.63
N VAL A 476 53.81 -15.82 22.01
CA VAL A 476 53.26 -17.00 22.68
C VAL A 476 52.78 -18.01 21.66
N GLY A 477 53.43 -19.17 21.59
CA GLY A 477 53.07 -20.27 20.68
C GLY A 477 54.11 -20.48 19.59
N SER A 478 53.74 -21.18 18.52
CA SER A 478 54.64 -21.40 17.37
C SER A 478 54.45 -20.32 16.31
N ASN A 479 55.51 -19.99 15.57
CA ASN A 479 55.48 -19.00 14.49
C ASN A 479 54.34 -19.29 13.50
N ALA A 480 54.13 -20.56 13.13
CA ALA A 480 53.04 -20.96 12.23
C ALA A 480 51.65 -20.72 12.84
N ALA A 481 51.47 -20.96 14.15
CA ALA A 481 50.22 -20.65 14.84
C ALA A 481 49.98 -19.13 14.89
N ASN A 482 51.04 -18.36 15.15
CA ASN A 482 51.02 -16.90 15.22
C ASN A 482 50.76 -16.24 13.85
N GLN A 483 51.33 -16.78 12.78
CA GLN A 483 51.00 -16.39 11.41
C GLN A 483 49.50 -16.58 11.11
N ARG A 484 48.95 -17.76 11.44
CA ARG A 484 47.52 -18.04 11.26
C ARG A 484 46.64 -17.14 12.15
N LEU A 485 47.05 -16.88 13.39
CA LEU A 485 46.28 -16.02 14.31
C LEU A 485 46.26 -14.56 13.85
N GLY A 486 47.40 -14.01 13.44
CA GLY A 486 47.47 -12.67 12.86
C GLY A 486 46.57 -12.55 11.62
N LEU A 487 46.58 -13.54 10.74
CA LEU A 487 45.70 -13.56 9.56
C LEU A 487 44.22 -13.61 9.95
N ARG A 488 43.85 -14.41 10.97
CA ARG A 488 42.48 -14.44 11.49
C ARG A 488 42.04 -13.09 12.05
N ARG A 489 42.92 -12.38 12.78
CA ARG A 489 42.64 -11.02 13.27
C ARG A 489 42.40 -10.03 12.14
N ALA A 490 43.28 -10.03 11.13
CA ALA A 490 43.09 -9.19 9.93
C ALA A 490 41.77 -9.56 9.19
N GLY A 491 41.44 -10.85 9.15
CA GLY A 491 40.17 -11.35 8.61
C GLY A 491 38.93 -10.90 9.39
N GLU A 492 39.02 -10.80 10.71
CA GLU A 492 37.93 -10.23 11.54
C GLU A 492 37.69 -8.77 11.19
N VAL A 493 38.74 -7.95 11.14
CA VAL A 493 38.63 -6.54 10.76
C VAL A 493 38.04 -6.40 9.35
N LYS A 494 38.52 -7.22 8.40
CA LYS A 494 37.94 -7.29 7.05
C LYS A 494 36.45 -7.62 7.09
N THR A 495 36.03 -8.56 7.92
CA THR A 495 34.62 -8.94 8.07
C THR A 495 33.76 -7.78 8.59
N GLN A 496 34.29 -6.98 9.53
CA GLN A 496 33.57 -5.79 10.00
C GLN A 496 33.46 -4.71 8.92
N LEU A 497 34.53 -4.47 8.14
CA LEU A 497 34.50 -3.52 7.02
C LEU A 497 33.57 -3.97 5.88
N THR A 498 33.52 -5.26 5.56
CA THR A 498 32.62 -5.78 4.53
C THR A 498 31.17 -5.79 4.99
N ARG A 499 30.90 -5.99 6.28
CA ARG A 499 29.56 -5.89 6.88
C ARG A 499 28.97 -4.48 6.72
N ILE A 500 29.78 -3.43 6.75
CA ILE A 500 29.33 -2.07 6.46
C ILE A 500 29.32 -1.76 4.95
N GLY A 501 29.62 -2.73 4.08
CA GLY A 501 29.48 -2.60 2.63
C GLY A 501 30.74 -2.20 1.87
N ILE A 502 31.93 -2.21 2.49
CA ILE A 502 33.18 -2.05 1.73
C ILE A 502 33.43 -3.32 0.90
N ALA A 503 33.61 -3.13 -0.41
CA ALA A 503 33.81 -4.26 -1.32
C ALA A 503 35.06 -5.08 -0.96
N ASN A 504 34.94 -6.41 -0.95
CA ASN A 504 36.04 -7.33 -0.62
C ASN A 504 37.34 -7.06 -1.41
N LYS A 505 37.22 -6.66 -2.68
CA LYS A 505 38.34 -6.33 -3.57
C LYS A 505 39.13 -5.09 -3.15
N LYS A 506 38.57 -4.25 -2.28
CA LYS A 506 39.20 -3.05 -1.73
C LYS A 506 40.02 -3.33 -0.47
N ILE A 507 39.96 -4.56 0.07
CA ILE A 507 40.56 -4.91 1.35
C ILE A 507 41.56 -6.06 1.18
N ALA A 508 42.85 -5.77 1.33
CA ALA A 508 43.92 -6.76 1.39
C ALA A 508 44.24 -7.13 2.85
N THR A 509 44.51 -8.41 3.10
CA THR A 509 44.86 -8.91 4.43
C THR A 509 46.18 -9.65 4.38
N ALA A 510 47.06 -9.37 5.33
CA ALA A 510 48.34 -10.02 5.53
C ALA A 510 48.56 -10.33 7.02
N SER A 511 49.55 -11.16 7.31
CA SER A 511 50.01 -11.45 8.67
C SER A 511 51.51 -11.37 8.73
N LYS A 512 52.01 -10.80 9.83
CA LYS A 512 53.43 -10.84 10.21
C LYS A 512 53.66 -11.75 11.41
N GLY A 513 52.60 -12.32 11.99
CA GLY A 513 52.70 -13.07 13.23
C GLY A 513 53.47 -12.27 14.28
N GLU A 514 54.49 -12.89 14.88
CA GLU A 514 55.32 -12.29 15.92
C GLU A 514 56.59 -11.58 15.39
N THR A 515 56.82 -11.55 14.07
CA THR A 515 58.13 -11.15 13.51
C THR A 515 58.38 -9.64 13.49
N GLU A 516 57.36 -8.82 13.74
CA GLU A 516 57.44 -7.35 13.76
C GLU A 516 56.80 -6.79 15.05
N PRO A 517 57.42 -7.02 16.23
CA PRO A 517 56.94 -6.49 17.49
C PRO A 517 57.19 -4.97 17.57
N VAL A 518 56.23 -4.24 18.12
CA VAL A 518 56.35 -2.80 18.42
C VAL A 518 56.87 -2.54 19.83
N GLN A 519 56.75 -3.54 20.71
CA GLN A 519 57.27 -3.50 22.08
C GLN A 519 57.87 -4.86 22.48
N SER A 520 58.67 -4.88 23.54
CA SER A 520 59.27 -6.12 24.05
C SER A 520 58.21 -7.14 24.49
N ASN A 521 58.31 -8.39 24.05
CA ASN A 521 57.46 -9.47 24.56
C ASN A 521 57.84 -9.92 26.00
N ALA A 522 58.86 -9.34 26.62
CA ALA A 522 59.22 -9.68 27.99
C ALA A 522 58.18 -9.21 29.04
N THR A 523 57.33 -8.23 28.70
CA THR A 523 56.33 -7.67 29.62
C THR A 523 54.91 -7.93 29.14
N ALA A 524 53.95 -7.94 30.06
CA ALA A 524 52.54 -8.15 29.74
C ALA A 524 51.99 -7.02 28.84
N GLU A 525 52.43 -5.79 29.10
CA GLU A 525 52.09 -4.58 28.35
C GLU A 525 52.61 -4.67 26.91
N GLY A 526 53.87 -5.08 26.73
CA GLY A 526 54.45 -5.21 25.41
C GLY A 526 53.79 -6.33 24.59
N LYS A 527 53.43 -7.45 25.23
CA LYS A 527 52.61 -8.48 24.58
C LYS A 527 51.25 -7.93 24.13
N GLN A 528 50.56 -7.13 24.96
CA GLN A 528 49.29 -6.50 24.57
C GLN A 528 49.46 -5.54 23.38
N ALA A 529 50.52 -4.74 23.36
CA ALA A 529 50.82 -3.84 22.23
C ALA A 529 51.10 -4.62 20.93
N ASN A 530 51.71 -5.81 21.03
CA ASN A 530 52.00 -6.66 19.86
C ASN A 530 50.77 -7.41 19.33
N ARG A 531 49.74 -7.65 20.16
CA ARG A 531 48.46 -8.22 19.73
C ARG A 531 47.60 -7.19 19.02
N ARG A 532 47.93 -6.89 17.77
CA ARG A 532 47.31 -5.81 16.99
C ARG A 532 47.03 -6.16 15.54
N VAL A 533 46.19 -5.35 14.90
CA VAL A 533 46.09 -5.22 13.45
C VAL A 533 46.40 -3.77 13.08
N GLU A 534 47.27 -3.58 12.12
CA GLU A 534 47.52 -2.27 11.50
C GLU A 534 46.63 -2.13 10.27
N MET A 535 45.79 -1.10 10.27
CA MET A 535 44.93 -0.74 9.15
C MET A 535 45.49 0.49 8.45
N LEU A 536 45.89 0.35 7.19
CA LEU A 536 46.39 1.44 6.37
C LEU A 536 45.42 1.70 5.22
N VAL A 537 44.93 2.94 5.10
CA VAL A 537 44.12 3.39 3.99
C VAL A 537 45.04 4.08 2.98
N LYS A 538 44.96 3.69 1.70
CA LYS A 538 45.80 4.22 0.62
C LYS A 538 44.97 4.78 -0.51
#